data_AF-A0A2P7YZH1-F1
#
_entry.id   AF-A0A2P7YZH1-F1
#
_cell.length_a   1.000
_cell.length_b   1.000
_cell.length_c   1.000
_cell.angle_alpha   90.00
_cell.angle_beta   90.00
_cell.angle_gamma   90.00
#
_symmetry.space_group_name_H-M   'P 1'
#
loop_
_entity.id
_entity.type
_entity.pdbx_description
1 polymer ?
#
loop_
_entity_poly.entity_id
_entity_poly.type
_entity_poly.pdbx_seq_one_letter_code
_entity_poly.pdbx_strand_id
1 'polypeptide(L)'
;MFCRSGFFFTKNSSVLNILKSTRGLRLSIVPPKRLSFSIWRSLGLRGYSTASSELAANQVPKINTEPLKKAFSGKNSPPVVSNKTTGYWLIATSGLIFGIVVVGGLTRLTESGLSITEWKPVTGSIPPIGEKAWEEEFDKYKNSPEFKQLNSHITLEEFKFIFSMEWGHRLLGRAIGMFFVLPAIYFWKTKKFSPHVTRRVVGLTGLLGLQGFIGWWMVQSGLDEEQLAERRSKPTVSQYRLTTHLGAAFLMYLGVLWTGFEVLNESKWVQNLSTKAEAVTTQLAKLNNPALNPMRKMSLALLGLTFITAMSGGMVAGLDAGLIYNTFPHMGEDYVPSRRELMDPVYARKEDLSDLWWRNLLENPTTVQLIHRILATSTFFSVLAAHIYVNRRKKIITPNAKKAMHTMMGLVTFQVALGISTLIYLVPIPLAAGHQAGALALLTASLAFAANLKRPRPQTVSYISARMKEMLLKKK
;
A
#
# COMPACT_ATOMS: atom_id res chain seq x y z
N MET A 1 27.68 -35.95 -63.49
CA MET A 1 27.06 -34.60 -63.57
C MET A 1 25.77 -34.60 -62.74
N PHE A 2 25.41 -33.48 -62.12
CA PHE A 2 24.49 -33.44 -60.98
C PHE A 2 22.99 -33.56 -61.31
N CYS A 3 22.23 -34.20 -60.42
CA CYS A 3 20.83 -33.81 -60.17
C CYS A 3 20.33 -34.16 -58.75
N ARG A 4 19.52 -33.24 -58.19
CA ARG A 4 18.55 -33.38 -57.07
C ARG A 4 19.00 -33.89 -55.68
N SER A 5 18.93 -33.00 -54.69
CA SER A 5 17.76 -32.93 -53.77
C SER A 5 17.88 -31.73 -52.83
N GLY A 6 16.77 -31.21 -52.31
CA GLY A 6 16.74 -30.03 -51.43
C GLY A 6 16.25 -30.37 -50.02
N PHE A 7 16.50 -29.49 -49.04
CA PHE A 7 15.89 -29.56 -47.71
C PHE A 7 15.54 -28.18 -47.16
N PHE A 8 14.43 -28.13 -46.40
CA PHE A 8 13.78 -26.90 -45.93
C PHE A 8 14.30 -26.37 -44.58
N PHE A 9 14.22 -25.04 -44.44
CA PHE A 9 14.12 -24.20 -43.23
C PHE A 9 14.30 -24.80 -41.81
N THR A 10 15.04 -24.07 -40.96
CA THR A 10 14.42 -23.14 -39.98
C THR A 10 15.44 -22.15 -39.39
N LYS A 11 15.19 -20.83 -39.55
CA LYS A 11 15.91 -19.77 -38.80
C LYS A 11 15.14 -19.45 -37.52
N ASN A 12 15.67 -19.81 -36.36
CA ASN A 12 15.05 -19.48 -35.06
C ASN A 12 15.86 -18.41 -34.31
N SER A 13 15.75 -17.16 -34.78
CA SER A 13 16.49 -15.99 -34.25
C SER A 13 16.05 -15.53 -32.85
N SER A 14 14.93 -16.04 -32.34
CA SER A 14 14.37 -15.66 -31.04
C SER A 14 15.17 -16.14 -29.82
N VAL A 15 16.00 -17.18 -29.98
CA VAL A 15 16.81 -17.75 -28.87
C VAL A 15 18.07 -16.92 -28.58
N LEU A 16 18.65 -16.29 -29.61
CA LEU A 16 19.92 -15.55 -29.50
C LEU A 16 19.78 -14.14 -28.90
N ASN A 17 18.60 -13.51 -29.00
CA ASN A 17 18.38 -12.15 -28.50
C ASN A 17 18.21 -12.06 -26.97
N ILE A 18 17.90 -13.17 -26.28
CA ILE A 18 17.79 -13.21 -24.82
C ILE A 18 19.18 -13.28 -24.16
N LEU A 19 20.18 -13.85 -24.84
CA LEU A 19 21.53 -14.05 -24.30
C LEU A 19 22.46 -12.83 -24.42
N LYS A 20 22.13 -11.82 -25.24
CA LYS A 20 22.98 -10.63 -25.46
C LYS A 20 22.75 -9.47 -24.48
N SER A 21 21.79 -9.56 -23.55
CA SER A 21 21.44 -8.45 -22.65
C SER A 21 22.09 -8.50 -21.26
N THR A 22 22.83 -9.56 -20.92
CA THR A 22 23.44 -9.74 -19.58
C THR A 22 24.91 -9.31 -19.59
N ARG A 23 25.18 -8.00 -19.66
CA ARG A 23 26.53 -7.46 -19.45
C ARG A 23 26.84 -7.36 -17.95
N GLY A 24 27.75 -8.21 -17.48
CA GLY A 24 28.43 -8.12 -16.19
C GLY A 24 29.84 -8.69 -16.33
N LEU A 25 30.79 -8.15 -15.56
CA LEU A 25 32.24 -8.45 -15.56
C LEU A 25 33.05 -7.95 -16.78
N ARG A 26 33.64 -6.76 -16.60
CA ARG A 26 35.04 -6.49 -16.96
C ARG A 26 35.70 -5.66 -15.84
N LEU A 27 36.70 -6.26 -15.20
CA LEU A 27 37.88 -5.58 -14.64
C LEU A 27 38.78 -5.15 -15.83
N SER A 28 39.69 -4.19 -15.79
CA SER A 28 40.11 -3.20 -14.77
C SER A 28 41.06 -2.19 -15.44
N ILE A 29 40.95 -0.87 -15.19
CA ILE A 29 42.00 0.14 -15.47
C ILE A 29 41.97 1.22 -14.36
N VAL A 30 43.15 1.65 -13.91
CA VAL A 30 43.46 2.68 -12.88
C VAL A 30 44.16 3.85 -13.61
N PRO A 31 43.87 5.16 -13.37
CA PRO A 31 44.43 5.96 -12.24
C PRO A 31 43.57 7.22 -11.84
N PRO A 32 44.09 8.26 -11.13
CA PRO A 32 44.90 8.30 -9.90
C PRO A 32 44.28 9.10 -8.72
N LYS A 33 44.90 8.95 -7.53
CA LYS A 33 44.86 9.75 -6.27
C LYS A 33 43.93 11.00 -6.16
N ARG A 34 42.98 10.91 -5.22
CA ARG A 34 42.78 11.70 -3.96
C ARG A 34 41.35 11.42 -3.40
N LEU A 35 40.96 11.62 -2.13
CA LEU A 35 41.67 12.07 -0.90
C LEU A 35 41.09 11.34 0.36
N SER A 36 41.06 12.01 1.51
CA SER A 36 40.52 11.66 2.84
C SER A 36 38.98 11.43 2.86
N PHE A 37 38.38 10.50 3.61
CA PHE A 37 38.40 10.40 5.09
C PHE A 37 38.25 8.97 5.61
N SER A 38 38.94 8.67 6.72
CA SER A 38 38.98 7.36 7.37
C SER A 38 38.36 7.38 8.77
N ILE A 39 37.49 6.42 9.09
CA ILE A 39 37.29 5.97 10.48
C ILE A 39 37.08 4.44 10.48
N TRP A 40 37.62 3.76 11.50
CA TRP A 40 37.49 2.32 11.81
C TRP A 40 38.25 1.31 10.92
N ARG A 41 39.53 1.11 11.28
CA ARG A 41 40.16 -0.23 11.32
C ARG A 41 41.18 -0.30 12.46
N SER A 42 40.94 -1.19 13.40
CA SER A 42 41.95 -1.80 14.28
C SER A 42 41.76 -3.32 14.22
N LEU A 43 42.79 -4.08 14.63
CA LEU A 43 42.91 -5.54 14.49
C LEU A 43 43.08 -6.00 13.02
N GLY A 44 44.12 -6.76 12.65
CA GLY A 44 45.30 -7.18 13.41
C GLY A 44 46.30 -7.83 12.44
N LEU A 45 47.61 -7.69 12.71
CA LEU A 45 48.67 -8.21 11.85
C LEU A 45 48.79 -9.73 11.94
N ARG A 46 48.92 -10.39 10.78
CA ARG A 46 49.74 -11.60 10.64
C ARG A 46 50.23 -11.74 9.20
N GLY A 47 51.49 -11.37 8.97
CA GLY A 47 52.17 -11.66 7.71
C GLY A 47 52.78 -13.07 7.75
N TYR A 48 52.89 -13.70 6.59
CA TYR A 48 53.89 -14.73 6.31
C TYR A 48 54.37 -14.61 4.86
N SER A 49 55.54 -15.18 4.60
CA SER A 49 56.45 -14.80 3.53
C SER A 49 56.03 -15.17 2.11
N THR A 50 56.53 -14.40 1.16
CA THR A 50 56.70 -14.80 -0.24
C THR A 50 57.64 -16.01 -0.34
N ALA A 51 57.18 -17.07 -1.01
CA ALA A 51 58.04 -18.13 -1.53
C ALA A 51 57.66 -18.37 -3.00
N SER A 52 58.62 -18.16 -3.90
CA SER A 52 58.51 -18.51 -5.31
C SER A 52 58.73 -20.01 -5.49
N SER A 53 57.90 -20.67 -6.30
CA SER A 53 58.13 -22.02 -6.80
C SER A 53 57.56 -22.14 -8.21
N GLU A 54 58.22 -22.94 -9.03
CA GLU A 54 58.15 -22.90 -10.50
C GLU A 54 56.98 -23.70 -11.09
N LEU A 55 56.87 -23.65 -12.42
CA LEU A 55 55.87 -24.42 -13.18
C LEU A 55 56.02 -25.93 -12.96
N ALA A 56 54.92 -26.59 -12.60
CA ALA A 56 54.66 -27.97 -12.98
C ALA A 56 53.33 -28.03 -13.75
N ALA A 57 53.42 -28.25 -15.06
CA ALA A 57 52.25 -28.59 -15.87
C ALA A 57 51.79 -30.04 -15.56
N ASN A 58 50.53 -30.36 -15.91
CA ASN A 58 49.90 -31.66 -15.77
C ASN A 58 49.51 -32.12 -14.35
N GLN A 59 48.43 -31.55 -13.83
CA GLN A 59 47.27 -32.34 -13.39
C GLN A 59 46.06 -31.41 -13.20
N VAL A 60 45.02 -31.56 -14.03
CA VAL A 60 43.72 -30.92 -13.77
C VAL A 60 42.97 -31.79 -12.77
N PRO A 61 42.74 -31.35 -11.51
CA PRO A 61 41.94 -32.12 -10.58
C PRO A 61 40.52 -32.21 -11.12
N LYS A 62 40.01 -33.42 -11.35
CA LYS A 62 38.58 -33.65 -11.60
C LYS A 62 37.83 -33.24 -10.33
N ILE A 63 37.36 -32.00 -10.29
CA ILE A 63 36.45 -31.52 -9.26
C ILE A 63 35.18 -32.37 -9.36
N ASN A 64 35.03 -33.32 -8.43
CA ASN A 64 33.80 -34.09 -8.29
C ASN A 64 32.68 -33.10 -7.93
N THR A 65 31.84 -32.77 -8.92
CA THR A 65 30.68 -31.88 -8.74
C THR A 65 29.46 -32.62 -8.19
N GLU A 66 29.55 -33.95 -8.01
CA GLU A 66 28.55 -34.81 -7.36
C GLU A 66 28.10 -34.31 -5.97
N PRO A 67 28.99 -33.95 -5.01
CA PRO A 67 28.58 -33.49 -3.69
C PRO A 67 27.89 -32.12 -3.75
N LEU A 68 28.35 -31.24 -4.65
CA LEU A 68 27.73 -29.93 -4.90
C LEU A 68 26.34 -30.07 -5.53
N LYS A 69 26.14 -31.00 -6.47
CA LYS A 69 24.81 -31.30 -7.03
C LYS A 69 23.85 -31.86 -5.98
N LYS A 70 24.32 -32.74 -5.08
CA LYS A 70 23.51 -33.23 -3.94
C LYS A 70 23.21 -32.13 -2.91
N ALA A 71 24.15 -31.24 -2.63
CA ALA A 71 23.94 -30.12 -1.70
C ALA A 71 22.82 -29.16 -2.16
N PHE A 72 22.66 -28.98 -3.48
CA PHE A 72 21.57 -28.17 -4.07
C PHE A 72 20.30 -28.97 -4.42
N SER A 73 20.26 -30.30 -4.24
CA SER A 73 19.07 -31.13 -4.54
C SER A 73 18.14 -31.34 -3.34
N GLY A 74 18.27 -30.55 -2.27
CA GLY A 74 17.45 -30.68 -1.07
C GLY A 74 15.97 -30.40 -1.33
N LYS A 75 15.10 -31.38 -1.06
CA LYS A 75 13.61 -31.32 -1.13
C LYS A 75 12.96 -30.17 -0.33
N ASN A 76 13.73 -29.41 0.44
CA ASN A 76 13.27 -28.41 1.42
C ASN A 76 13.54 -26.94 1.04
N SER A 77 13.99 -26.67 -0.19
CA SER A 77 14.23 -25.29 -0.65
C SER A 77 12.93 -24.51 -0.82
N PRO A 78 12.84 -23.23 -0.36
CA PRO A 78 11.63 -22.43 -0.50
C PRO A 78 11.34 -22.09 -1.97
N PRO A 79 10.07 -22.01 -2.39
CA PRO A 79 9.72 -21.83 -3.79
C PRO A 79 10.10 -20.44 -4.31
N VAL A 80 10.48 -20.34 -5.59
CA VAL A 80 10.81 -19.04 -6.23
C VAL A 80 9.56 -18.17 -6.42
N VAL A 81 8.42 -18.82 -6.71
CA VAL A 81 7.10 -18.21 -6.89
C VAL A 81 6.16 -18.80 -5.85
N SER A 82 5.51 -17.96 -5.06
CA SER A 82 4.55 -18.39 -4.02
C SER A 82 3.31 -19.04 -4.63
N ASN A 83 2.63 -19.89 -3.86
CA ASN A 83 1.43 -20.60 -4.32
C ASN A 83 0.25 -19.63 -4.57
N LYS A 84 -0.54 -19.84 -5.65
CA LYS A 84 -1.73 -19.02 -5.98
C LYS A 84 -2.70 -18.81 -4.79
N THR A 85 -2.86 -19.82 -3.93
CA THR A 85 -3.75 -19.74 -2.76
C THR A 85 -3.30 -18.64 -1.79
N THR A 86 -2.00 -18.39 -1.63
CA THR A 86 -1.53 -17.28 -0.80
C THR A 86 -1.82 -15.93 -1.46
N GLY A 87 -1.83 -15.88 -2.80
CA GLY A 87 -2.27 -14.70 -3.55
C GLY A 87 -3.74 -14.38 -3.30
N TYR A 88 -4.63 -15.37 -3.40
CA TYR A 88 -6.06 -15.19 -3.13
C TYR A 88 -6.34 -14.80 -1.67
N TRP A 89 -5.64 -15.38 -0.70
CA TRP A 89 -5.75 -14.98 0.71
C TRP A 89 -5.34 -13.51 0.93
N LEU A 90 -4.28 -13.02 0.27
CA LEU A 90 -3.89 -11.60 0.32
C LEU A 90 -4.94 -10.68 -0.32
N ILE A 91 -5.57 -11.09 -1.43
CA ILE A 91 -6.68 -10.33 -2.04
C ILE A 91 -7.90 -10.33 -1.10
N ALA A 92 -8.27 -11.46 -0.51
CA ALA A 92 -9.36 -11.54 0.47
C ALA A 92 -9.08 -10.63 1.68
N THR A 93 -7.85 -10.66 2.22
CA THR A 93 -7.41 -9.76 3.29
C THR A 93 -7.55 -8.30 2.88
N SER A 94 -7.18 -7.94 1.65
CA SER A 94 -7.37 -6.57 1.15
C SER A 94 -8.86 -6.17 1.12
N GLY A 95 -9.75 -7.07 0.70
CA GLY A 95 -11.21 -6.84 0.72
C GLY A 95 -11.74 -6.61 2.14
N LEU A 96 -11.25 -7.36 3.13
CA LEU A 96 -11.60 -7.13 4.53
C LEU A 96 -11.06 -5.79 5.05
N ILE A 97 -9.82 -5.42 4.69
CA ILE A 97 -9.23 -4.12 5.06
C ILE A 97 -10.01 -2.95 4.41
N PHE A 98 -10.51 -3.14 3.18
CA PHE A 98 -11.42 -2.17 2.56
C PHE A 98 -12.71 -2.02 3.38
N GLY A 99 -13.32 -3.16 3.78
CA GLY A 99 -14.53 -3.17 4.60
C GLY A 99 -14.36 -2.45 5.94
N ILE A 100 -13.32 -2.78 6.71
CA ILE A 100 -13.08 -2.13 8.01
C ILE A 100 -12.75 -0.63 7.89
N VAL A 101 -12.09 -0.19 6.82
CA VAL A 101 -11.91 1.25 6.55
C VAL A 101 -13.26 1.94 6.39
N VAL A 102 -14.19 1.38 5.62
CA VAL A 102 -15.53 1.96 5.45
C VAL A 102 -16.31 1.95 6.77
N VAL A 103 -16.28 0.84 7.52
CA VAL A 103 -16.92 0.74 8.84
C VAL A 103 -16.34 1.77 9.82
N GLY A 104 -15.01 1.96 9.85
CA GLY A 104 -14.38 2.99 10.70
C GLY A 104 -14.74 4.41 10.28
N GLY A 105 -14.91 4.65 8.98
CA GLY A 105 -15.48 5.90 8.45
C GLY A 105 -16.90 6.14 9.00
N LEU A 106 -17.76 5.12 8.96
CA LEU A 106 -19.11 5.20 9.54
C LEU A 106 -19.08 5.41 11.06
N THR A 107 -18.21 4.72 11.81
CA THR A 107 -18.03 4.91 13.26
C THR A 107 -17.61 6.34 13.61
N ARG A 108 -16.81 7.01 12.77
CA ARG A 108 -16.55 8.46 12.91
C ARG A 108 -17.80 9.27 12.52
N LEU A 109 -18.38 9.05 11.34
CA LEU A 109 -19.52 9.85 10.84
C LEU A 109 -20.79 9.77 11.71
N THR A 110 -20.87 8.78 12.60
CA THR A 110 -21.91 8.60 13.62
C THR A 110 -21.45 9.01 15.03
N GLU A 111 -20.36 9.78 15.13
CA GLU A 111 -19.68 10.24 16.36
C GLU A 111 -19.59 9.16 17.46
N SER A 112 -19.37 7.90 17.05
CA SER A 112 -19.38 6.74 17.95
C SER A 112 -17.98 6.34 18.46
N GLY A 113 -16.94 7.05 18.03
CA GLY A 113 -15.53 6.62 18.15
C GLY A 113 -14.90 6.71 19.55
N LEU A 114 -15.63 7.17 20.56
CA LEU A 114 -15.16 7.35 21.95
C LEU A 114 -16.10 6.69 22.99
N SER A 115 -17.12 5.96 22.54
CA SER A 115 -18.12 5.29 23.39
C SER A 115 -17.52 4.23 24.34
N ILE A 116 -16.41 3.59 23.95
CA ILE A 116 -15.73 2.54 24.72
C ILE A 116 -14.43 3.09 25.32
N THR A 117 -14.53 3.62 26.53
CA THR A 117 -13.42 4.26 27.25
C THR A 117 -12.29 3.30 27.63
N GLU A 118 -12.59 2.00 27.77
CA GLU A 118 -11.62 0.99 28.20
C GLU A 118 -10.91 0.28 27.03
N TRP A 119 -9.63 -0.05 27.23
CA TRP A 119 -8.85 -0.88 26.31
C TRP A 119 -8.77 -2.33 26.79
N LYS A 120 -9.73 -3.16 26.33
CA LYS A 120 -9.79 -4.61 26.59
C LYS A 120 -9.52 -5.42 25.31
N PRO A 121 -8.26 -5.78 24.98
CA PRO A 121 -7.93 -6.44 23.72
C PRO A 121 -8.60 -7.80 23.51
N VAL A 122 -8.71 -8.61 24.56
CA VAL A 122 -9.24 -9.99 24.50
C VAL A 122 -10.69 -10.03 24.98
N THR A 123 -10.94 -9.67 26.24
CA THR A 123 -12.26 -9.77 26.88
C THR A 123 -13.32 -8.88 26.24
N GLY A 124 -12.95 -7.71 25.73
CA GLY A 124 -13.83 -6.81 24.97
C GLY A 124 -14.20 -7.30 23.56
N SER A 125 -14.08 -8.60 23.29
CA SER A 125 -14.62 -9.26 22.10
C SER A 125 -16.05 -9.75 22.30
N ILE A 126 -16.50 -9.86 23.55
CA ILE A 126 -17.90 -10.13 23.93
C ILE A 126 -18.53 -8.77 24.28
N PRO A 127 -19.72 -8.43 23.77
CA PRO A 127 -20.42 -7.20 24.14
C PRO A 127 -21.08 -7.35 25.53
N PRO A 128 -21.62 -6.30 26.14
CA PRO A 128 -22.40 -6.42 27.37
C PRO A 128 -23.62 -7.33 27.16
N ILE A 129 -23.85 -8.26 28.11
CA ILE A 129 -24.95 -9.22 28.08
C ILE A 129 -25.79 -9.02 29.34
N GLY A 130 -27.10 -8.77 29.14
CA GLY A 130 -28.02 -8.42 30.21
C GLY A 130 -28.02 -6.93 30.54
N GLU A 131 -29.11 -6.47 31.15
CA GLU A 131 -29.40 -5.07 31.45
C GLU A 131 -28.32 -4.41 32.32
N LYS A 132 -28.00 -5.03 33.46
CA LYS A 132 -26.97 -4.55 34.39
C LYS A 132 -25.61 -4.30 33.73
N ALA A 133 -25.18 -5.16 32.79
CA ALA A 133 -23.90 -4.98 32.10
C ALA A 133 -23.93 -3.78 31.14
N TRP A 134 -25.09 -3.45 30.58
CA TRP A 134 -25.28 -2.24 29.77
C TRP A 134 -25.30 -0.98 30.63
N GLU A 135 -25.92 -1.02 31.82
CA GLU A 135 -25.87 0.07 32.80
C GLU A 135 -24.43 0.34 33.28
N GLU A 136 -23.68 -0.70 33.64
CA GLU A 136 -22.29 -0.60 34.09
C GLU A 136 -21.37 0.04 33.03
N GLU A 137 -21.54 -0.26 31.73
CA GLU A 137 -20.78 0.40 30.66
C GLU A 137 -21.31 1.82 30.34
N PHE A 138 -22.63 2.06 30.45
CA PHE A 138 -23.19 3.41 30.28
C PHE A 138 -22.74 4.36 31.39
N ASP A 139 -22.64 3.90 32.63
CA ASP A 139 -22.13 4.71 33.75
C ASP A 139 -20.65 5.07 33.58
N LYS A 140 -19.82 4.20 32.97
CA LYS A 140 -18.47 4.58 32.54
C LYS A 140 -18.50 5.65 31.46
N TYR A 141 -19.40 5.53 30.50
CA TYR A 141 -19.56 6.52 29.44
C TYR A 141 -20.01 7.89 29.98
N LYS A 142 -20.93 7.93 30.96
CA LYS A 142 -21.36 9.16 31.66
C LYS A 142 -20.20 9.94 32.29
N ASN A 143 -19.14 9.23 32.71
CA ASN A 143 -17.94 9.84 33.28
C ASN A 143 -16.98 10.41 32.23
N SER A 144 -17.16 10.10 30.94
CA SER A 144 -16.30 10.58 29.85
C SER A 144 -16.50 12.08 29.54
N PRO A 145 -15.50 12.76 28.95
CA PRO A 145 -15.67 14.13 28.46
C PRO A 145 -16.75 14.25 27.37
N GLU A 146 -16.89 13.23 26.51
CA GLU A 146 -17.87 13.23 25.40
C GLU A 146 -19.32 13.25 25.92
N PHE A 147 -19.65 12.42 26.90
CA PHE A 147 -20.98 12.49 27.54
C PHE A 147 -21.19 13.84 28.25
N LYS A 148 -20.21 14.29 29.04
CA LYS A 148 -20.34 15.55 29.81
C LYS A 148 -20.55 16.79 28.95
N GLN A 149 -19.96 16.85 27.76
CA GLN A 149 -19.95 18.07 26.92
C GLN A 149 -20.85 17.99 25.68
N LEU A 150 -21.08 16.81 25.11
CA LEU A 150 -21.82 16.64 23.85
C LEU A 150 -23.08 15.79 24.05
N ASN A 151 -22.94 14.63 24.69
CA ASN A 151 -23.96 13.57 24.70
C ASN A 151 -24.74 13.43 26.02
N SER A 152 -24.81 14.48 26.84
CA SER A 152 -25.44 14.46 28.17
C SER A 152 -26.95 14.21 28.17
N HIS A 153 -27.56 14.26 26.98
CA HIS A 153 -28.98 14.07 26.73
C HIS A 153 -29.34 12.66 26.24
N ILE A 154 -28.36 11.81 25.89
CA ILE A 154 -28.65 10.51 25.24
C ILE A 154 -29.18 9.46 26.23
N THR A 155 -30.08 8.62 25.74
CA THR A 155 -30.63 7.47 26.44
C THR A 155 -29.71 6.24 26.39
N LEU A 156 -30.03 5.21 27.17
CA LEU A 156 -29.33 3.92 27.12
C LEU A 156 -29.43 3.23 25.74
N GLU A 157 -30.53 3.41 25.01
CA GLU A 157 -30.69 2.84 23.66
C GLU A 157 -29.83 3.56 22.61
N GLU A 158 -29.70 4.88 22.72
CA GLU A 158 -28.79 5.66 21.87
C GLU A 158 -27.32 5.34 22.22
N PHE A 159 -27.00 5.13 23.50
CA PHE A 159 -25.69 4.63 23.92
C PHE A 159 -25.39 3.23 23.33
N LYS A 160 -26.36 2.30 23.35
CA LYS A 160 -26.21 0.97 22.72
C LYS A 160 -25.89 1.08 21.22
N PHE A 161 -26.45 2.05 20.50
CA PHE A 161 -26.14 2.27 19.09
C PHE A 161 -24.67 2.68 18.88
N ILE A 162 -24.20 3.73 19.56
CA ILE A 162 -22.82 4.20 19.40
C ILE A 162 -21.80 3.14 19.88
N PHE A 163 -22.08 2.48 21.01
CA PHE A 163 -21.27 1.38 21.51
C PHE A 163 -21.18 0.23 20.49
N SER A 164 -22.31 -0.14 19.86
CA SER A 164 -22.34 -1.24 18.88
C SER A 164 -21.53 -0.92 17.62
N MET A 165 -21.55 0.34 17.16
CA MET A 165 -20.73 0.81 16.04
C MET A 165 -19.23 0.70 16.36
N GLU A 166 -18.81 1.14 17.54
CA GLU A 166 -17.40 1.09 17.93
C GLU A 166 -16.93 -0.33 18.24
N TRP A 167 -17.72 -1.09 19.00
CA TRP A 167 -17.46 -2.50 19.32
C TRP A 167 -17.36 -3.34 18.04
N GLY A 168 -18.28 -3.14 17.09
CA GLY A 168 -18.28 -3.82 15.80
C GLY A 168 -17.01 -3.53 14.98
N HIS A 169 -16.59 -2.27 14.93
CA HIS A 169 -15.33 -1.87 14.30
C HIS A 169 -14.11 -2.52 14.98
N ARG A 170 -14.01 -2.45 16.32
CA ARG A 170 -12.94 -3.06 17.12
C ARG A 170 -12.91 -4.59 16.95
N LEU A 171 -14.06 -5.27 16.94
CA LEU A 171 -14.18 -6.71 16.72
C LEU A 171 -13.74 -7.11 15.31
N LEU A 172 -14.18 -6.38 14.29
CA LEU A 172 -13.76 -6.61 12.90
C LEU A 172 -12.23 -6.49 12.76
N GLY A 173 -11.60 -5.54 13.45
CA GLY A 173 -10.14 -5.41 13.51
C GLY A 173 -9.44 -6.66 14.06
N ARG A 174 -9.96 -7.22 15.16
CA ARG A 174 -9.46 -8.48 15.75
C ARG A 174 -9.66 -9.66 14.78
N ALA A 175 -10.82 -9.77 14.15
CA ALA A 175 -11.14 -10.83 13.19
C ALA A 175 -10.22 -10.80 11.96
N ILE A 176 -9.97 -9.62 11.40
CA ILE A 176 -9.00 -9.41 10.30
C ILE A 176 -7.59 -9.76 10.75
N GLY A 177 -7.20 -9.40 11.98
CA GLY A 177 -5.92 -9.77 12.56
C GLY A 177 -5.70 -11.29 12.59
N MET A 178 -6.69 -12.05 13.07
CA MET A 178 -6.66 -13.51 13.05
C MET A 178 -6.65 -14.09 11.63
N PHE A 179 -7.50 -13.57 10.74
CA PHE A 179 -7.56 -13.98 9.33
C PHE A 179 -6.27 -13.71 8.56
N PHE A 180 -5.47 -12.73 8.98
CA PHE A 180 -4.14 -12.51 8.43
C PHE A 180 -3.08 -13.41 9.09
N VAL A 181 -2.97 -13.38 10.42
CA VAL A 181 -1.85 -14.03 11.13
C VAL A 181 -1.91 -15.56 11.07
N LEU A 182 -3.09 -16.18 11.22
CA LEU A 182 -3.18 -17.64 11.25
C LEU A 182 -2.81 -18.29 9.90
N PRO A 183 -3.35 -17.84 8.74
CA PRO A 183 -2.91 -18.35 7.44
C PRO A 183 -1.46 -17.98 7.11
N ALA A 184 -0.96 -16.81 7.55
CA ALA A 184 0.44 -16.43 7.36
C ALA A 184 1.40 -17.45 8.04
N ILE A 185 1.12 -17.82 9.30
CA ILE A 185 1.89 -18.84 10.03
C ILE A 185 1.81 -20.19 9.30
N TYR A 186 0.60 -20.61 8.89
CA TYR A 186 0.40 -21.86 8.16
C TYR A 186 1.16 -21.89 6.82
N PHE A 187 1.10 -20.83 6.01
CA PHE A 187 1.79 -20.73 4.72
C PHE A 187 3.31 -20.66 4.85
N TRP A 188 3.82 -20.05 5.93
CA TRP A 188 5.25 -20.04 6.25
C TRP A 188 5.74 -21.44 6.67
N LYS A 189 5.05 -22.11 7.61
CA LYS A 189 5.36 -23.48 8.04
C LYS A 189 5.29 -24.47 6.88
N THR A 190 4.26 -24.38 6.03
CA THR A 190 4.08 -25.24 4.84
C THR A 190 4.91 -24.81 3.61
N LYS A 191 5.86 -23.88 3.75
CA LYS A 191 6.77 -23.40 2.69
C LYS A 191 6.06 -22.92 1.42
N LYS A 192 4.82 -22.41 1.52
CA LYS A 192 4.04 -21.88 0.38
C LYS A 192 4.46 -20.45 -0.03
N PHE A 193 5.26 -19.77 0.78
CA PHE A 193 5.86 -18.47 0.48
C PHE A 193 7.26 -18.57 -0.14
N SER A 194 7.53 -17.75 -1.15
CA SER A 194 8.90 -17.40 -1.54
C SER A 194 9.57 -16.50 -0.49
N PRO A 195 10.91 -16.49 -0.37
CA PRO A 195 11.62 -15.66 0.61
C PRO A 195 11.29 -14.16 0.49
N HIS A 196 10.99 -13.70 -0.72
CA HIS A 196 10.55 -12.33 -0.99
C HIS A 196 9.18 -12.02 -0.36
N VAL A 197 8.21 -12.91 -0.53
CA VAL A 197 6.87 -12.76 0.06
C VAL A 197 6.92 -12.92 1.57
N THR A 198 7.73 -13.84 2.11
CA THR A 198 7.93 -13.98 3.56
C THR A 198 8.34 -12.67 4.22
N ARG A 199 9.35 -11.96 3.68
CA ARG A 199 9.80 -10.66 4.23
C ARG A 199 8.67 -9.61 4.22
N ARG A 200 7.87 -9.56 3.15
CA ARG A 200 6.73 -8.64 3.08
C ARG A 200 5.65 -8.99 4.10
N VAL A 201 5.28 -10.26 4.20
CA VAL A 201 4.27 -10.73 5.17
C VAL A 201 4.71 -10.42 6.60
N VAL A 202 5.98 -10.63 6.95
CA VAL A 202 6.53 -10.24 8.27
C VAL A 202 6.40 -8.73 8.52
N GLY A 203 6.77 -7.89 7.54
CA GLY A 203 6.61 -6.43 7.65
C GLY A 203 5.13 -6.00 7.79
N LEU A 204 4.23 -6.67 7.08
CA LEU A 204 2.78 -6.43 7.15
C LEU A 204 2.18 -6.92 8.48
N THR A 205 2.69 -7.99 9.08
CA THR A 205 2.33 -8.40 10.45
C THR A 205 2.79 -7.34 11.47
N GLY A 206 3.98 -6.76 11.29
CA GLY A 206 4.43 -5.62 12.11
C GLY A 206 3.50 -4.41 11.98
N LEU A 207 3.12 -4.04 10.75
CA LEU A 207 2.20 -2.94 10.48
C LEU A 207 0.78 -3.19 11.03
N LEU A 208 0.30 -4.45 11.02
CA LEU A 208 -0.95 -4.86 11.65
C LEU A 208 -0.91 -4.71 13.19
N GLY A 209 0.21 -5.06 13.84
CA GLY A 209 0.39 -4.79 15.27
C GLY A 209 0.42 -3.30 15.58
N LEU A 210 1.16 -2.53 14.76
CA LEU A 210 1.21 -1.07 14.85
C LEU A 210 -0.15 -0.40 14.63
N GLN A 211 -1.02 -0.97 13.77
CA GLN A 211 -2.38 -0.49 13.57
C GLN A 211 -3.23 -0.55 14.85
N GLY A 212 -3.13 -1.63 15.63
CA GLY A 212 -3.80 -1.73 16.93
C GLY A 212 -3.28 -0.69 17.93
N PHE A 213 -1.97 -0.47 17.98
CA PHE A 213 -1.35 0.57 18.82
C PHE A 213 -1.78 1.98 18.43
N ILE A 214 -1.76 2.33 17.13
CA ILE A 214 -2.20 3.64 16.64
C ILE A 214 -3.69 3.85 16.90
N GLY A 215 -4.52 2.80 16.78
CA GLY A 215 -5.95 2.87 17.08
C GLY A 215 -6.24 3.21 18.55
N TRP A 216 -5.53 2.56 19.49
CA TRP A 216 -5.58 2.90 20.91
C TRP A 216 -5.13 4.35 21.17
N TRP A 217 -3.98 4.75 20.62
CA TRP A 217 -3.43 6.11 20.75
C TRP A 217 -4.37 7.19 20.18
N MET A 218 -5.10 6.86 19.11
CA MET A 218 -6.14 7.71 18.52
C MET A 218 -7.31 7.92 19.48
N VAL A 219 -7.92 6.85 19.99
CA VAL A 219 -9.05 6.93 20.96
C VAL A 219 -8.65 7.73 22.20
N GLN A 220 -7.44 7.49 22.74
CA GLN A 220 -6.93 8.21 23.91
C GLN A 220 -6.94 9.75 23.72
N SER A 221 -6.79 10.27 22.49
CA SER A 221 -6.82 11.73 22.27
C SER A 221 -8.17 12.39 22.51
N GLY A 222 -9.27 11.65 22.42
CA GLY A 222 -10.62 12.19 22.66
C GLY A 222 -11.10 12.06 24.11
N LEU A 223 -10.35 11.34 24.96
CA LEU A 223 -10.70 11.08 26.36
C LEU A 223 -9.80 11.84 27.35
N ASP A 224 -8.72 12.43 26.87
CA ASP A 224 -7.68 13.10 27.65
C ASP A 224 -7.98 14.61 27.76
N GLU A 225 -8.47 15.04 28.92
CA GLU A 225 -8.93 16.42 29.16
C GLU A 225 -7.81 17.46 28.99
N GLU A 226 -6.56 17.15 29.36
CA GLU A 226 -5.41 18.04 29.18
C GLU A 226 -5.15 18.29 27.70
N GLN A 227 -5.15 17.24 26.88
CA GLN A 227 -4.95 17.38 25.44
C GLN A 227 -6.15 18.03 24.72
N LEU A 228 -7.37 17.90 25.24
CA LEU A 228 -8.54 18.60 24.70
C LEU A 228 -8.43 20.11 24.98
N ALA A 229 -8.02 20.49 26.19
CA ALA A 229 -7.76 21.87 26.57
C ALA A 229 -6.61 22.48 25.74
N GLU A 230 -5.48 21.77 25.58
CA GLU A 230 -4.31 22.21 24.79
C GLU A 230 -4.66 22.47 23.31
N ARG A 231 -5.65 21.73 22.77
CA ARG A 231 -6.14 21.85 21.39
C ARG A 231 -7.35 22.76 21.23
N ARG A 232 -7.95 23.27 22.32
CA ARG A 232 -9.20 24.04 22.31
C ARG A 232 -10.33 23.35 21.54
N SER A 233 -10.41 22.02 21.60
CA SER A 233 -11.32 21.20 20.78
C SER A 233 -12.44 20.57 21.61
N LYS A 234 -13.63 20.38 20.99
CA LYS A 234 -14.65 19.45 21.52
C LYS A 234 -14.05 18.04 21.73
N PRO A 235 -14.64 17.17 22.58
CA PRO A 235 -14.20 15.79 22.77
C PRO A 235 -14.28 14.97 21.47
N THR A 236 -13.22 14.99 20.67
CA THR A 236 -13.08 14.20 19.45
C THR A 236 -11.65 13.67 19.31
N VAL A 237 -11.50 12.61 18.53
CA VAL A 237 -10.17 12.11 18.16
C VAL A 237 -9.42 13.16 17.35
N SER A 238 -8.15 13.41 17.69
CA SER A 238 -7.34 14.39 16.96
C SER A 238 -7.19 13.97 15.49
N GLN A 239 -7.42 14.92 14.58
CA GLN A 239 -7.25 14.80 13.14
C GLN A 239 -5.89 14.22 12.74
N TYR A 240 -4.83 14.53 13.51
CA TYR A 240 -3.49 13.95 13.32
C TYR A 240 -3.46 12.46 13.60
N ARG A 241 -4.03 12.02 14.74
CA ARG A 241 -4.05 10.60 15.13
C ARG A 241 -4.99 9.79 14.25
N LEU A 242 -6.15 10.36 13.92
CA LEU A 242 -7.12 9.80 12.96
C LEU A 242 -6.48 9.58 11.57
N THR A 243 -5.86 10.61 11.01
CA THR A 243 -5.21 10.51 9.68
C THR A 243 -3.99 9.59 9.72
N THR A 244 -3.27 9.53 10.84
CA THR A 244 -2.18 8.54 11.03
C THR A 244 -2.71 7.11 11.06
N HIS A 245 -3.83 6.85 11.75
CA HIS A 245 -4.49 5.55 11.77
C HIS A 245 -4.97 5.13 10.37
N LEU A 246 -5.69 6.03 9.70
CA LEU A 246 -6.17 5.84 8.32
C LEU A 246 -5.01 5.60 7.33
N GLY A 247 -3.94 6.39 7.43
CA GLY A 247 -2.76 6.28 6.57
C GLY A 247 -2.02 4.95 6.74
N ALA A 248 -1.84 4.49 7.98
CA ALA A 248 -1.26 3.18 8.23
C ALA A 248 -2.20 2.02 7.79
N ALA A 249 -3.52 2.18 7.87
CA ALA A 249 -4.50 1.24 7.31
C ALA A 249 -4.39 1.18 5.77
N PHE A 250 -4.23 2.33 5.11
CA PHE A 250 -4.06 2.43 3.66
C PHE A 250 -2.71 1.83 3.22
N LEU A 251 -1.62 2.05 3.97
CA LEU A 251 -0.34 1.40 3.71
C LEU A 251 -0.41 -0.12 3.85
N MET A 252 -1.15 -0.63 4.86
CA MET A 252 -1.43 -2.05 5.02
C MET A 252 -2.23 -2.59 3.82
N TYR A 253 -3.32 -1.91 3.44
CA TYR A 253 -4.15 -2.23 2.27
C TYR A 253 -3.33 -2.33 0.99
N LEU A 254 -2.58 -1.28 0.64
CA LEU A 254 -1.72 -1.24 -0.54
C LEU A 254 -0.65 -2.33 -0.49
N GLY A 255 -0.07 -2.60 0.68
CA GLY A 255 0.96 -3.60 0.87
C GLY A 255 0.48 -5.05 0.68
N VAL A 256 -0.68 -5.41 1.24
CA VAL A 256 -1.29 -6.74 1.01
C VAL A 256 -1.74 -6.88 -0.43
N LEU A 257 -2.39 -5.85 -1.00
CA LEU A 257 -2.97 -5.88 -2.35
C LEU A 257 -1.88 -5.97 -3.43
N TRP A 258 -0.82 -5.17 -3.32
CA TRP A 258 0.36 -5.23 -4.21
C TRP A 258 1.02 -6.60 -4.16
N THR A 259 1.13 -7.19 -2.97
CA THR A 259 1.73 -8.53 -2.81
C THR A 259 0.81 -9.63 -3.34
N GLY A 260 -0.51 -9.50 -3.19
CA GLY A 260 -1.51 -10.38 -3.80
C GLY A 260 -1.46 -10.35 -5.32
N PHE A 261 -1.49 -9.16 -5.94
CA PHE A 261 -1.34 -8.98 -7.38
C PHE A 261 -0.02 -9.56 -7.90
N GLU A 262 1.07 -9.37 -7.19
CA GLU A 262 2.39 -9.91 -7.56
C GLU A 262 2.39 -11.44 -7.57
N VAL A 263 1.93 -12.08 -6.49
CA VAL A 263 1.86 -13.56 -6.40
C VAL A 263 0.95 -14.14 -7.48
N LEU A 264 -0.23 -13.55 -7.70
CA LEU A 264 -1.19 -14.05 -8.69
C LEU A 264 -0.68 -13.89 -10.12
N ASN A 265 -0.04 -12.77 -10.46
CA ASN A 265 0.57 -12.57 -11.77
C ASN A 265 1.70 -13.57 -12.05
N GLU A 266 2.60 -13.77 -11.09
CA GLU A 266 3.72 -14.70 -11.26
C GLU A 266 3.27 -16.16 -11.31
N SER A 267 2.32 -16.55 -10.45
CA SER A 267 1.73 -17.89 -10.51
C SER A 267 0.99 -18.13 -11.84
N LYS A 268 0.35 -17.11 -12.41
CA LYS A 268 -0.31 -17.18 -13.72
C LYS A 268 0.70 -17.36 -14.87
N TRP A 269 1.85 -16.68 -14.82
CA TRP A 269 2.92 -16.87 -15.81
C TRP A 269 3.50 -18.29 -15.76
N VAL A 270 3.75 -18.83 -14.57
CA VAL A 270 4.29 -20.20 -14.41
C VAL A 270 3.26 -21.26 -14.83
N GLN A 271 1.98 -21.10 -14.49
CA GLN A 271 0.93 -22.06 -14.88
C GLN A 271 0.69 -22.08 -16.40
N ASN A 272 0.69 -20.92 -17.05
CA ASN A 272 0.50 -20.83 -18.50
C ASN A 272 1.73 -21.26 -19.30
N LEU A 273 2.85 -21.61 -18.66
CA LEU A 273 4.09 -21.97 -19.36
C LEU A 273 3.97 -23.31 -20.10
N SER A 274 3.17 -24.25 -19.57
CA SER A 274 2.95 -25.57 -20.21
C SER A 274 2.08 -25.50 -21.46
N THR A 275 1.11 -24.58 -21.50
CA THR A 275 0.04 -24.52 -22.52
C THR A 275 0.15 -23.32 -23.46
N LYS A 276 0.77 -22.21 -23.02
CA LYS A 276 0.79 -20.90 -23.72
C LYS A 276 2.13 -20.18 -23.58
N ALA A 277 3.23 -20.93 -23.71
CA ALA A 277 4.61 -20.44 -23.50
C ALA A 277 4.93 -19.14 -24.25
N GLU A 278 4.56 -19.04 -25.54
CA GLU A 278 4.82 -17.86 -26.39
C GLU A 278 4.08 -16.60 -25.92
N ALA A 279 2.85 -16.76 -25.42
CA ALA A 279 2.10 -15.64 -24.85
C ALA A 279 2.76 -15.13 -23.56
N VAL A 280 3.30 -16.04 -22.73
CA VAL A 280 4.04 -15.68 -21.52
C VAL A 280 5.35 -14.95 -21.87
N THR A 281 6.16 -15.45 -22.80
CA THR A 281 7.40 -14.76 -23.21
C THR A 281 7.13 -13.40 -23.84
N THR A 282 6.12 -13.30 -24.71
CA THR A 282 5.71 -12.02 -25.32
C THR A 282 5.25 -11.01 -24.28
N GLN A 283 4.47 -11.44 -23.27
CA GLN A 283 4.05 -10.59 -22.16
C GLN A 283 5.26 -10.13 -21.32
N LEU A 284 6.19 -11.03 -20.97
CA LEU A 284 7.38 -10.70 -20.19
C LEU A 284 8.32 -9.74 -20.95
N ALA A 285 8.54 -9.96 -22.26
CA ALA A 285 9.33 -9.07 -23.10
C ALA A 285 8.69 -7.67 -23.20
N LYS A 286 7.37 -7.60 -23.40
CA LYS A 286 6.63 -6.32 -23.41
C LYS A 286 6.71 -5.60 -22.05
N LEU A 287 6.61 -6.34 -20.94
CA LEU A 287 6.78 -5.81 -19.58
C LEU A 287 8.24 -5.46 -19.22
N ASN A 288 9.24 -5.92 -19.97
CA ASN A 288 10.64 -5.51 -19.77
C ASN A 288 11.04 -4.32 -20.67
N ASN A 289 10.17 -3.90 -21.61
CA ASN A 289 10.46 -2.82 -22.55
C ASN A 289 10.79 -1.49 -21.81
N PRO A 290 11.94 -0.84 -22.09
CA PRO A 290 12.30 0.47 -21.54
C PRO A 290 11.32 1.60 -21.90
N ALA A 291 10.61 1.52 -23.01
CA ALA A 291 9.63 2.54 -23.44
C ALA A 291 8.45 2.70 -22.47
N LEU A 292 8.23 1.75 -21.56
CA LEU A 292 7.26 1.85 -20.46
C LEU A 292 7.82 2.58 -19.22
N ASN A 293 9.09 2.95 -19.18
CA ASN A 293 9.70 3.63 -18.01
C ASN A 293 9.01 4.96 -17.64
N PRO A 294 8.63 5.85 -18.57
CA PRO A 294 7.86 7.06 -18.23
C PRO A 294 6.52 6.71 -17.59
N MET A 295 5.80 5.73 -18.14
CA MET A 295 4.52 5.26 -17.60
C MET A 295 4.65 4.65 -16.20
N ARG A 296 5.76 3.96 -15.89
CA ARG A 296 6.04 3.42 -14.55
C ARG A 296 6.26 4.52 -13.52
N LYS A 297 7.05 5.55 -13.87
CA LYS A 297 7.25 6.73 -13.00
C LYS A 297 5.92 7.44 -12.77
N MET A 298 5.18 7.71 -13.85
CA MET A 298 3.85 8.32 -13.82
C MET A 298 2.85 7.52 -12.97
N SER A 299 2.79 6.18 -13.11
CA SER A 299 1.85 5.36 -12.33
C SER A 299 2.15 5.38 -10.83
N LEU A 300 3.43 5.46 -10.43
CA LEU A 300 3.82 5.59 -9.04
C LEU A 300 3.58 7.01 -8.50
N ALA A 301 3.83 8.04 -9.33
CA ALA A 301 3.54 9.42 -8.98
C ALA A 301 2.04 9.66 -8.78
N LEU A 302 1.19 9.12 -9.67
CA LEU A 302 -0.27 9.17 -9.52
C LEU A 302 -0.74 8.42 -8.27
N LEU A 303 -0.21 7.22 -8.01
CA LEU A 303 -0.53 6.47 -6.78
C LEU A 303 -0.17 7.26 -5.52
N GLY A 304 1.00 7.91 -5.49
CA GLY A 304 1.42 8.77 -4.38
C GLY A 304 0.54 10.02 -4.25
N LEU A 305 0.21 10.68 -5.35
CA LEU A 305 -0.67 11.85 -5.38
C LEU A 305 -2.08 11.50 -4.88
N THR A 306 -2.68 10.41 -5.37
CA THR A 306 -4.00 9.92 -4.89
C THR A 306 -3.96 9.54 -3.42
N PHE A 307 -2.87 8.93 -2.93
CA PHE A 307 -2.68 8.68 -1.50
C PHE A 307 -2.70 9.99 -0.70
N ILE A 308 -1.92 11.00 -1.13
CA ILE A 308 -1.85 12.31 -0.47
C ILE A 308 -3.22 13.03 -0.47
N THR A 309 -3.96 13.00 -1.60
CA THR A 309 -5.33 13.54 -1.67
C THR A 309 -6.29 12.82 -0.71
N ALA A 310 -6.17 11.50 -0.56
CA ALA A 310 -7.00 10.77 0.39
C ALA A 310 -6.64 11.09 1.84
N MET A 311 -5.36 11.30 2.15
CA MET A 311 -4.91 11.72 3.49
C MET A 311 -5.36 13.14 3.84
N SER A 312 -5.35 14.09 2.89
CA SER A 312 -5.93 15.42 3.14
C SER A 312 -7.45 15.36 3.35
N GLY A 313 -8.13 14.41 2.72
CA GLY A 313 -9.54 14.11 3.02
C GLY A 313 -9.75 13.57 4.44
N GLY A 314 -8.81 12.78 4.96
CA GLY A 314 -8.79 12.36 6.37
C GLY A 314 -8.67 13.53 7.35
N MET A 315 -7.86 14.54 7.02
CA MET A 315 -7.75 15.77 7.80
C MET A 315 -9.04 16.59 7.75
N VAL A 316 -9.67 16.71 6.57
CA VAL A 316 -11.00 17.37 6.42
C VAL A 316 -12.06 16.70 7.29
N ALA A 317 -12.12 15.36 7.28
CA ALA A 317 -13.05 14.60 8.11
C ALA A 317 -12.73 14.69 9.61
N GLY A 318 -11.45 14.77 9.98
CA GLY A 318 -11.04 14.94 11.38
C GLY A 318 -11.46 16.28 11.98
N LEU A 319 -11.43 17.35 11.18
CA LEU A 319 -11.76 18.72 11.60
C LEU A 319 -13.23 19.14 11.40
N ASP A 320 -14.12 18.22 10.98
CA ASP A 320 -15.48 18.55 10.50
C ASP A 320 -15.48 19.60 9.35
N ALA A 321 -14.34 19.78 8.66
CA ALA A 321 -14.13 20.86 7.69
C ALA A 321 -14.97 20.73 6.42
N GLY A 322 -15.71 19.63 6.25
CA GLY A 322 -16.72 19.47 5.20
C GLY A 322 -17.95 20.37 5.37
N LEU A 323 -18.19 20.92 6.56
CA LEU A 323 -19.34 21.75 6.91
C LEU A 323 -19.07 23.27 6.88
N ILE A 324 -17.89 23.70 6.40
CA ILE A 324 -17.46 25.11 6.46
C ILE A 324 -17.94 25.89 5.22
N TYR A 325 -17.43 25.54 4.03
CA TYR A 325 -17.96 26.05 2.77
C TYR A 325 -18.60 24.91 1.99
N ASN A 326 -19.86 25.08 1.61
CA ASN A 326 -20.65 24.06 0.93
C ASN A 326 -21.01 24.42 -0.52
N THR A 327 -20.46 25.52 -1.05
CA THR A 327 -20.47 25.87 -2.47
C THR A 327 -19.29 25.24 -3.23
N PHE A 328 -19.42 25.12 -4.56
CA PHE A 328 -18.37 24.70 -5.49
C PHE A 328 -18.67 25.29 -6.90
N PRO A 329 -17.68 25.76 -7.68
CA PRO A 329 -16.23 25.77 -7.41
C PRO A 329 -15.79 26.82 -6.37
N HIS A 330 -16.64 27.80 -6.09
CA HIS A 330 -16.43 28.84 -5.08
C HIS A 330 -16.33 28.27 -3.65
N MET A 331 -15.82 29.08 -2.73
CA MET A 331 -15.80 28.90 -1.28
C MET A 331 -16.45 30.13 -0.65
N GLY A 332 -17.79 30.08 -0.51
CA GLY A 332 -18.60 31.27 -0.27
C GLY A 332 -18.84 32.03 -1.58
N GLU A 333 -18.71 33.35 -1.54
CA GLU A 333 -18.79 34.24 -2.72
C GLU A 333 -17.53 34.16 -3.60
N ASP A 334 -16.35 34.03 -3.00
CA ASP A 334 -15.06 34.02 -3.68
C ASP A 334 -14.61 32.62 -4.12
N TYR A 335 -13.67 32.54 -5.06
CA TYR A 335 -13.03 31.25 -5.41
C TYR A 335 -12.10 30.72 -4.33
N VAL A 336 -11.56 31.59 -3.49
CA VAL A 336 -10.60 31.32 -2.43
C VAL A 336 -10.95 32.22 -1.24
N PRO A 337 -11.07 31.68 -0.01
CA PRO A 337 -11.36 32.49 1.18
C PRO A 337 -10.36 33.62 1.44
N SER A 338 -10.75 34.59 2.26
CA SER A 338 -9.88 35.73 2.54
C SER A 338 -8.58 35.31 3.24
N ARG A 339 -7.52 36.11 3.08
CA ARG A 339 -6.24 35.84 3.77
C ARG A 339 -6.38 35.78 5.30
N ARG A 340 -7.39 36.45 5.87
CA ARG A 340 -7.68 36.40 7.31
C ARG A 340 -8.20 35.02 7.72
N GLU A 341 -9.14 34.46 6.97
CA GLU A 341 -9.69 33.12 7.21
C GLU A 341 -8.67 32.01 6.93
N LEU A 342 -7.72 32.22 6.00
CA LEU A 342 -6.71 31.22 5.65
C LEU A 342 -5.49 31.18 6.59
N MET A 343 -5.19 32.29 7.26
CA MET A 343 -4.00 32.48 8.10
C MET A 343 -4.38 33.20 9.39
N ASP A 344 -5.28 32.58 10.15
CA ASP A 344 -5.84 33.12 11.39
C ASP A 344 -4.87 32.85 12.57
N PRO A 345 -4.46 33.88 13.34
CA PRO A 345 -3.69 33.75 14.58
C PRO A 345 -4.33 32.86 15.66
N VAL A 346 -5.65 32.64 15.66
CA VAL A 346 -6.34 31.76 16.62
C VAL A 346 -5.78 30.33 16.63
N TYR A 347 -5.26 29.85 15.50
CA TYR A 347 -4.65 28.53 15.38
C TYR A 347 -3.17 28.50 15.78
N ALA A 348 -2.49 29.63 15.99
CA ALA A 348 -1.15 29.64 16.57
C ALA A 348 -1.22 29.30 18.06
N ARG A 349 -0.25 28.52 18.57
CA ARG A 349 -0.17 28.20 20.01
C ARG A 349 1.01 28.88 20.70
N LYS A 350 1.97 29.40 19.94
CA LYS A 350 3.06 30.20 20.47
C LYS A 350 2.74 31.69 20.38
N GLU A 351 3.14 32.43 21.41
CA GLU A 351 3.04 33.89 21.47
C GLU A 351 3.82 34.60 20.34
N ASP A 352 4.91 33.99 19.88
CA ASP A 352 5.74 34.50 18.76
C ASP A 352 5.14 34.25 17.36
N LEU A 353 3.98 33.58 17.27
CA LEU A 353 3.32 33.16 16.04
C LEU A 353 4.20 32.31 15.08
N SER A 354 5.34 31.75 15.54
CA SER A 354 6.26 30.98 14.70
C SER A 354 5.65 29.65 14.21
N ASP A 355 4.55 29.19 14.81
CA ASP A 355 3.78 28.02 14.39
C ASP A 355 2.54 28.33 13.53
N LEU A 356 2.23 29.61 13.29
CA LEU A 356 1.06 30.08 12.52
C LEU A 356 0.85 29.34 11.19
N TRP A 357 1.92 29.23 10.40
CA TRP A 357 1.83 28.73 9.01
C TRP A 357 1.45 27.25 8.97
N TRP A 358 2.19 26.38 9.66
CA TRP A 358 1.94 24.94 9.59
C TRP A 358 0.69 24.53 10.35
N ARG A 359 0.30 25.25 11.41
CA ARG A 359 -0.99 25.03 12.08
C ARG A 359 -2.16 25.45 11.22
N ASN A 360 -2.11 26.59 10.54
CA ASN A 360 -3.17 26.92 9.58
C ASN A 360 -3.26 25.89 8.44
N LEU A 361 -2.14 25.32 7.95
CA LEU A 361 -2.21 24.25 6.93
C LEU A 361 -2.85 22.93 7.41
N LEU A 362 -2.95 22.66 8.73
CA LEU A 362 -3.27 21.34 9.29
C LEU A 362 -4.33 21.32 10.41
N GLU A 363 -4.68 22.48 10.96
CA GLU A 363 -5.62 22.65 12.07
C GLU A 363 -6.75 23.64 11.73
N ASN A 364 -6.53 24.60 10.82
CA ASN A 364 -7.58 25.49 10.34
C ASN A 364 -8.51 24.77 9.34
N PRO A 365 -9.81 24.57 9.65
CA PRO A 365 -10.75 23.86 8.79
C PRO A 365 -10.87 24.46 7.39
N THR A 366 -10.94 25.79 7.28
CA THR A 366 -11.04 26.52 6.00
C THR A 366 -9.85 26.21 5.09
N THR A 367 -8.64 26.34 5.62
CA THR A 367 -7.40 26.09 4.88
C THR A 367 -7.23 24.62 4.51
N VAL A 368 -7.54 23.70 5.42
CA VAL A 368 -7.50 22.25 5.16
C VAL A 368 -8.53 21.85 4.08
N GLN A 369 -9.72 22.44 4.09
CA GLN A 369 -10.74 22.22 3.06
C GLN A 369 -10.26 22.71 1.68
N LEU A 370 -9.68 23.92 1.60
CA LEU A 370 -9.09 24.46 0.37
C LEU A 370 -7.95 23.57 -0.16
N ILE A 371 -7.02 23.16 0.70
CA ILE A 371 -5.92 22.25 0.33
C ILE A 371 -6.46 20.94 -0.25
N HIS A 372 -7.50 20.37 0.35
CA HIS A 372 -8.12 19.16 -0.17
C HIS A 372 -8.79 19.39 -1.54
N ARG A 373 -9.54 20.49 -1.73
CA ARG A 373 -10.13 20.88 -3.03
C ARG A 373 -9.07 21.03 -4.13
N ILE A 374 -7.94 21.68 -3.82
CA ILE A 374 -6.80 21.85 -4.75
C ILE A 374 -6.17 20.49 -5.09
N LEU A 375 -5.92 19.64 -4.09
CA LEU A 375 -5.35 18.30 -4.29
C LEU A 375 -6.29 17.38 -5.08
N ALA A 376 -7.61 17.42 -4.83
CA ALA A 376 -8.60 16.64 -5.57
C ALA A 376 -8.65 17.04 -7.05
N THR A 377 -8.69 18.35 -7.31
CA THR A 377 -8.66 18.93 -8.68
C THR A 377 -7.36 18.59 -9.40
N SER A 378 -6.21 18.74 -8.72
CA SER A 378 -4.89 18.38 -9.24
C SER A 378 -4.76 16.90 -9.56
N THR A 379 -5.33 16.03 -8.71
CA THR A 379 -5.41 14.58 -8.94
C THR A 379 -6.23 14.29 -10.19
N PHE A 380 -7.45 14.84 -10.31
CA PHE A 380 -8.30 14.64 -11.48
C PHE A 380 -7.60 15.00 -12.79
N PHE A 381 -7.04 16.20 -12.90
CA PHE A 381 -6.33 16.62 -14.12
C PHE A 381 -5.05 15.82 -14.38
N SER A 382 -4.33 15.38 -13.34
CA SER A 382 -3.17 14.49 -13.48
C SER A 382 -3.57 13.11 -14.04
N VAL A 383 -4.67 12.52 -13.56
CA VAL A 383 -5.23 11.27 -14.08
C VAL A 383 -5.71 11.44 -15.53
N LEU A 384 -6.37 12.56 -15.85
CA LEU A 384 -6.83 12.87 -17.20
C LEU A 384 -5.66 13.03 -18.19
N ALA A 385 -4.62 13.79 -17.82
CA ALA A 385 -3.41 13.95 -18.63
C ALA A 385 -2.71 12.60 -18.87
N ALA A 386 -2.61 11.77 -17.82
CA ALA A 386 -2.07 10.42 -17.91
C ALA A 386 -2.91 9.50 -18.80
N HIS A 387 -4.24 9.57 -18.72
CA HIS A 387 -5.16 8.83 -19.56
C HIS A 387 -5.00 9.19 -21.05
N ILE A 388 -4.90 10.48 -21.37
CA ILE A 388 -4.62 10.98 -22.74
C ILE A 388 -3.25 10.47 -23.21
N TYR A 389 -2.21 10.58 -22.39
CA TYR A 389 -0.85 10.11 -22.70
C TYR A 389 -0.80 8.59 -22.98
N VAL A 390 -1.47 7.79 -22.16
CA VAL A 390 -1.59 6.33 -22.34
C VAL A 390 -2.30 5.99 -23.65
N ASN A 391 -3.41 6.66 -23.97
CA ASN A 391 -4.16 6.40 -25.19
C ASN A 391 -3.38 6.78 -26.46
N ARG A 392 -2.61 7.88 -26.45
CA ARG A 392 -1.66 8.23 -27.52
C ARG A 392 -0.55 7.18 -27.71
N ARG A 393 -0.19 6.43 -26.66
CA ARG A 393 0.85 5.38 -26.66
C ARG A 393 0.29 3.94 -26.66
N LYS A 394 -0.99 3.74 -27.06
CA LYS A 394 -1.73 2.46 -26.96
C LYS A 394 -1.06 1.20 -27.54
N LYS A 395 -0.11 1.34 -28.48
CA LYS A 395 0.66 0.21 -29.05
C LYS A 395 1.65 -0.40 -28.04
N ILE A 396 2.24 0.43 -27.18
CA ILE A 396 3.35 0.06 -26.27
C ILE A 396 2.81 -0.53 -24.95
N ILE A 397 1.67 -0.06 -24.47
CA ILE A 397 1.08 -0.49 -23.19
C ILE A 397 0.48 -1.91 -23.26
N THR A 398 0.44 -2.63 -22.13
CA THR A 398 -0.26 -3.92 -22.01
C THR A 398 -1.79 -3.71 -21.96
N PRO A 399 -2.60 -4.67 -22.46
CA PRO A 399 -4.06 -4.54 -22.43
C PRO A 399 -4.62 -4.33 -21.00
N ASN A 400 -4.07 -5.03 -20.01
CA ASN A 400 -4.49 -4.90 -18.61
C ASN A 400 -4.14 -3.53 -18.02
N ALA A 401 -2.94 -2.99 -18.30
CA ALA A 401 -2.60 -1.64 -17.84
C ALA A 401 -3.46 -0.58 -18.52
N LYS A 402 -3.83 -0.76 -19.81
CA LYS A 402 -4.79 0.12 -20.48
C LYS A 402 -6.18 0.05 -19.81
N LYS A 403 -6.68 -1.16 -19.51
CA LYS A 403 -7.95 -1.34 -18.78
C LYS A 403 -7.90 -0.66 -17.41
N ALA A 404 -6.82 -0.86 -16.64
CA ALA A 404 -6.64 -0.22 -15.33
C ALA A 404 -6.63 1.32 -15.43
N MET A 405 -6.00 1.91 -16.45
CA MET A 405 -6.03 3.36 -16.69
C MET A 405 -7.45 3.87 -17.01
N HIS A 406 -8.24 3.14 -17.80
CA HIS A 406 -9.64 3.50 -18.05
C HIS A 406 -10.49 3.39 -16.79
N THR A 407 -10.32 2.33 -15.99
CA THR A 407 -10.99 2.18 -14.69
C THR A 407 -10.62 3.30 -13.72
N MET A 408 -9.33 3.67 -13.64
CA MET A 408 -8.85 4.79 -12.82
C MET A 408 -9.45 6.13 -13.27
N MET A 409 -9.59 6.36 -14.57
CA MET A 409 -10.26 7.56 -15.11
C MET A 409 -11.76 7.58 -14.73
N GLY A 410 -12.48 6.47 -14.88
CA GLY A 410 -13.88 6.39 -14.47
C GLY A 410 -14.07 6.63 -12.96
N LEU A 411 -13.22 6.02 -12.13
CA LEU A 411 -13.27 6.19 -10.68
C LEU A 411 -12.89 7.60 -10.22
N VAL A 412 -11.93 8.29 -10.85
CA VAL A 412 -11.62 9.68 -10.44
C VAL A 412 -12.74 10.64 -10.80
N THR A 413 -13.42 10.45 -11.94
CA THR A 413 -14.62 11.23 -12.29
C THR A 413 -15.73 11.00 -11.27
N PHE A 414 -16.00 9.73 -10.92
CA PHE A 414 -17.00 9.40 -9.90
C PHE A 414 -16.62 9.94 -8.50
N GLN A 415 -15.32 9.91 -8.15
CA GLN A 415 -14.82 10.44 -6.89
C GLN A 415 -15.00 11.96 -6.76
N VAL A 416 -14.74 12.71 -7.84
CA VAL A 416 -14.98 14.16 -7.88
C VAL A 416 -16.47 14.44 -7.75
N ALA A 417 -17.34 13.71 -8.46
CA ALA A 417 -18.79 13.85 -8.33
C ALA A 417 -19.24 13.58 -6.88
N LEU A 418 -18.83 12.46 -6.27
CA LEU A 418 -19.13 12.16 -4.87
C LEU A 418 -18.63 13.23 -3.90
N GLY A 419 -17.45 13.82 -4.15
CA GLY A 419 -16.88 14.87 -3.31
C GLY A 419 -17.70 16.14 -3.36
N ILE A 420 -18.05 16.59 -4.57
CA ILE A 420 -18.91 17.76 -4.79
C ILE A 420 -20.33 17.52 -4.22
N SER A 421 -20.91 16.33 -4.39
CA SER A 421 -22.21 16.01 -3.79
C SER A 421 -22.16 15.94 -2.26
N THR A 422 -21.13 15.33 -1.67
CA THR A 422 -20.93 15.32 -0.20
C THR A 422 -20.85 16.74 0.35
N LEU A 423 -20.16 17.62 -0.38
CA LEU A 423 -20.01 19.03 -0.04
C LEU A 423 -21.33 19.80 -0.13
N ILE A 424 -22.01 19.77 -1.29
CA ILE A 424 -23.23 20.56 -1.54
C ILE A 424 -24.40 20.13 -0.65
N TYR A 425 -24.51 18.84 -0.33
CA TYR A 425 -25.60 18.32 0.51
C TYR A 425 -25.30 18.31 2.02
N LEU A 426 -24.31 19.07 2.50
CA LEU A 426 -23.95 19.19 3.94
C LEU A 426 -23.52 17.86 4.59
N VAL A 427 -22.61 17.14 3.92
CA VAL A 427 -21.96 15.90 4.40
C VAL A 427 -22.96 14.78 4.82
N PRO A 428 -23.93 14.35 3.98
CA PRO A 428 -24.80 13.24 4.35
C PRO A 428 -23.99 11.96 4.51
N ILE A 429 -24.22 11.22 5.60
CA ILE A 429 -23.46 10.00 5.94
C ILE A 429 -23.31 9.02 4.75
N PRO A 430 -24.35 8.71 3.93
CA PRO A 430 -24.18 7.83 2.78
C PRO A 430 -23.24 8.38 1.70
N LEU A 431 -23.26 9.70 1.44
CA LEU A 431 -22.37 10.33 0.46
C LEU A 431 -20.94 10.42 0.99
N ALA A 432 -20.75 10.80 2.26
CA ALA A 432 -19.44 10.86 2.89
C ALA A 432 -18.77 9.47 2.98
N ALA A 433 -19.51 8.44 3.40
CA ALA A 433 -19.03 7.06 3.41
C ALA A 433 -18.76 6.53 1.98
N GLY A 434 -19.63 6.88 1.02
CA GLY A 434 -19.43 6.59 -0.40
C GLY A 434 -18.16 7.23 -0.96
N HIS A 435 -17.90 8.49 -0.61
CA HIS A 435 -16.69 9.22 -1.00
C HIS A 435 -15.43 8.59 -0.39
N GLN A 436 -15.47 8.18 0.88
CA GLN A 436 -14.35 7.46 1.51
C GLN A 436 -14.09 6.10 0.84
N ALA A 437 -15.13 5.32 0.56
CA ALA A 437 -15.03 4.05 -0.16
C ALA A 437 -14.48 4.25 -1.59
N GLY A 438 -14.96 5.28 -2.28
CA GLY A 438 -14.50 5.68 -3.61
C GLY A 438 -13.02 6.09 -3.64
N ALA A 439 -12.53 6.80 -2.61
CA ALA A 439 -11.12 7.16 -2.48
C ALA A 439 -10.23 5.92 -2.43
N LEU A 440 -10.61 4.92 -1.63
CA LEU A 440 -9.88 3.66 -1.55
C LEU A 440 -10.00 2.83 -2.84
N ALA A 441 -11.15 2.86 -3.52
CA ALA A 441 -11.32 2.23 -4.83
C ALA A 441 -10.45 2.90 -5.93
N LEU A 442 -10.30 4.22 -5.90
CA LEU A 442 -9.40 4.96 -6.80
C LEU A 442 -7.93 4.62 -6.53
N LEU A 443 -7.53 4.54 -5.25
CA LEU A 443 -6.21 4.02 -4.82
C LEU A 443 -5.96 2.60 -5.35
N THR A 444 -6.97 1.72 -5.30
CA THR A 444 -6.93 0.36 -5.84
C THR A 444 -6.66 0.36 -7.34
N ALA A 445 -7.34 1.20 -8.11
CA ALA A 445 -7.14 1.32 -9.55
C ALA A 445 -5.77 1.91 -9.91
N SER A 446 -5.29 2.89 -9.13
CA SER A 446 -3.95 3.48 -9.25
C SER A 446 -2.86 2.43 -9.00
N LEU A 447 -3.01 1.62 -7.96
CA LEU A 447 -2.11 0.52 -7.65
C LEU A 447 -2.17 -0.58 -8.71
N ALA A 448 -3.36 -0.92 -9.22
CA ALA A 448 -3.54 -1.88 -10.30
C ALA A 448 -2.87 -1.40 -11.60
N PHE A 449 -2.95 -0.10 -11.92
CA PHE A 449 -2.25 0.49 -13.06
C PHE A 449 -0.73 0.37 -12.91
N ALA A 450 -0.18 0.72 -11.74
CA ALA A 450 1.24 0.53 -11.44
C ALA A 450 1.67 -0.95 -11.48
N ALA A 451 0.88 -1.86 -10.91
CA ALA A 451 1.16 -3.30 -10.88
C ALA A 451 1.19 -3.92 -12.29
N ASN A 452 0.30 -3.49 -13.20
CA ASN A 452 0.26 -3.97 -14.58
C ASN A 452 1.35 -3.37 -15.50
N LEU A 453 2.10 -2.36 -15.02
CA LEU A 453 3.28 -1.79 -15.66
C LEU A 453 4.61 -2.27 -15.02
N LYS A 454 4.53 -2.90 -13.85
CA LYS A 454 5.70 -3.37 -13.08
C LYS A 454 6.56 -4.33 -13.93
N ARG A 455 7.88 -4.18 -13.84
CA ARG A 455 8.80 -5.16 -14.42
C ARG A 455 8.68 -6.51 -13.66
N PRO A 456 8.76 -7.66 -14.35
CA PRO A 456 8.83 -8.97 -13.71
C PRO A 456 10.05 -9.05 -12.78
N ARG A 457 9.95 -9.82 -11.67
CA ARG A 457 11.12 -10.03 -10.79
C ARG A 457 12.20 -10.82 -11.55
N PRO A 458 13.51 -10.44 -11.45
CA PRO A 458 14.58 -11.18 -12.10
C PRO A 458 14.59 -12.67 -11.75
N GLN A 459 14.33 -13.03 -10.48
CA GLN A 459 14.28 -14.42 -10.02
C GLN A 459 13.15 -15.20 -10.73
N THR A 460 11.99 -14.58 -10.93
CA THR A 460 10.84 -15.19 -11.62
C THR A 460 11.14 -15.38 -13.11
N VAL A 461 11.80 -14.40 -13.75
CA VAL A 461 12.23 -14.53 -15.16
C VAL A 461 13.25 -15.66 -15.32
N SER A 462 14.29 -15.70 -14.49
CA SER A 462 15.30 -16.78 -14.52
C SER A 462 14.67 -18.16 -14.30
N TYR A 463 13.73 -18.28 -13.37
CA TYR A 463 12.99 -19.53 -13.13
C TYR A 463 12.15 -19.97 -14.34
N ILE A 464 11.44 -19.04 -14.97
CA ILE A 464 10.67 -19.31 -16.20
C ILE A 464 11.62 -19.73 -17.35
N SER A 465 12.73 -19.02 -17.55
CA SER A 465 13.73 -19.37 -18.57
C SER A 465 14.35 -20.76 -18.35
N ALA A 466 14.64 -21.15 -17.10
CA ALA A 466 15.13 -22.49 -16.77
C ALA A 466 14.09 -23.57 -17.09
N ARG A 467 12.84 -23.40 -16.64
CA ARG A 467 11.71 -24.29 -16.97
C ARG A 467 11.48 -24.43 -18.48
N MET A 468 11.57 -23.35 -19.25
CA MET A 468 11.48 -23.41 -20.71
C MET A 468 12.61 -24.22 -21.33
N LYS A 469 13.85 -24.04 -20.87
CA LYS A 469 15.00 -24.82 -21.36
C LYS A 469 14.80 -26.32 -21.09
N GLU A 470 14.35 -26.69 -19.89
CA GLU A 470 14.00 -28.09 -19.56
C GLU A 470 12.90 -28.66 -20.46
N MET A 471 11.83 -27.91 -20.70
CA MET A 471 10.73 -28.33 -21.59
C MET A 471 11.16 -28.51 -23.05
N LEU A 472 12.08 -27.69 -23.54
CA LEU A 472 12.64 -27.82 -24.89
C LEU A 472 13.62 -28.99 -24.99
N LEU A 473 14.40 -29.27 -23.95
CA LEU A 473 15.31 -30.41 -23.90
C LEU A 473 14.58 -31.75 -23.78
N LYS A 474 13.42 -31.81 -23.11
CA LYS A 474 12.56 -33.00 -23.01
C LYS A 474 11.69 -33.28 -24.25
N LYS A 475 11.75 -32.41 -25.27
CA LYS A 475 11.06 -32.57 -26.57
C LYS A 475 12.03 -33.01 -27.69
N LYS A 476 13.28 -33.26 -27.35
CA LYS A 476 14.28 -33.95 -28.16
C LYS A 476 14.52 -35.33 -27.58
#